data_AF-A0A257AN47-F1
#
_entry.id   AF-A0A257AN47-F1
#
_cell.length_a   1.000
_cell.length_b   1.000
_cell.length_c   1.000
_cell.angle_alpha   90.00
_cell.angle_beta   90.00
_cell.angle_gamma   90.00
#
_symmetry.space_group_name_H-M   'P 1'
#
loop_
_entity.id
_entity.type
_entity.pdbx_description
1 polymer ?
#
loop_
_entity_poly.entity_id
_entity_poly.type
_entity_poly.pdbx_seq_one_letter_code
_entity_poly.pdbx_strand_id
1 'polypeptide(L)' 'MERVVLKIGEIVIDFSEDLRTIMNKLKEVEKKYGEVDPYLVAFSQEVFGSFGKYRWKHAEKKIGVMK' A
#
# COMPACT_ATOMS: atom_id res chain seq x y z
N MET A 1 10.99 -9.52 -4.49
CA MET A 1 10.35 -8.86 -3.34
C MET A 1 9.16 -9.73 -3.00
N GLU A 2 8.96 -10.10 -1.74
CA GLU A 2 7.78 -10.87 -1.35
C GLU A 2 6.51 -10.11 -1.73
N ARG A 3 5.51 -10.83 -2.22
CA ARG A 3 4.24 -10.25 -2.65
C ARG A 3 3.45 -9.87 -1.40
N VAL A 4 3.14 -8.58 -1.25
CA VAL A 4 2.33 -8.06 -0.14
C VAL A 4 0.94 -7.74 -0.68
N VAL A 5 -0.09 -8.30 -0.07
CA VAL A 5 -1.50 -8.10 -0.45
C VAL A 5 -2.29 -7.67 0.78
N LEU A 6 -3.02 -6.56 0.67
CA LEU A 6 -4.00 -6.11 1.66
C LEU A 6 -5.41 -6.35 1.12
N LYS A 7 -6.23 -7.07 1.89
CA LYS A 7 -7.64 -7.33 1.56
C LYS A 7 -8.54 -6.56 2.52
N ILE A 8 -9.45 -5.75 1.97
CA ILE A 8 -10.42 -4.94 2.73
C ILE A 8 -11.82 -5.23 2.16
N GLY A 9 -12.54 -6.13 2.83
CA GLY A 9 -13.77 -6.70 2.28
C GLY A 9 -13.50 -7.32 0.92
N GLU A 10 -14.13 -6.77 -0.13
CA GLU A 10 -13.99 -7.22 -1.52
C GLU A 10 -12.82 -6.54 -2.27
N ILE A 11 -12.22 -5.48 -1.70
CA ILE A 11 -11.15 -4.73 -2.35
C ILE A 11 -9.81 -5.40 -2.04
N VAL A 12 -9.04 -5.69 -3.10
CA VAL A 12 -7.72 -6.34 -3.00
C VAL A 12 -6.64 -5.42 -3.53
N ILE A 13 -5.80 -4.90 -2.63
CA ILE A 13 -4.65 -4.06 -2.95
C ILE A 13 -3.40 -4.94 -3.01
N ASP A 14 -2.85 -5.13 -4.20
CA ASP A 14 -1.60 -5.87 -4.40
C ASP A 14 -0.45 -4.87 -4.58
N PHE A 15 0.44 -4.80 -3.60
CA PHE A 15 1.52 -3.82 -3.60
C PHE A 15 2.65 -4.13 -4.61
N SER A 16 2.51 -5.22 -5.38
CA SER A 16 3.34 -5.49 -6.56
C SER A 16 2.84 -4.79 -7.83
N GLU A 17 1.59 -4.29 -7.85
CA GLU A 17 1.03 -3.52 -8.96
C GLU A 17 1.69 -2.13 -9.08
N ASP A 18 1.39 -1.45 -10.18
CA ASP A 18 1.86 -0.08 -10.37
C ASP A 18 1.17 0.90 -9.38
N LEU A 19 1.84 2.02 -9.13
CA LEU A 19 1.39 3.02 -8.15
C LEU A 19 -0.01 3.56 -8.46
N ARG A 20 -0.38 3.75 -9.73
CA ARG A 20 -1.69 4.29 -10.10
C ARG A 20 -2.79 3.30 -9.73
N THR A 21 -2.58 2.02 -10.00
CA THR A 21 -3.52 0.95 -9.63
C THR A 21 -3.72 0.89 -8.11
N ILE A 22 -2.63 0.93 -7.33
CA ILE A 22 -2.71 0.95 -5.86
C ILE A 22 -3.49 2.16 -5.35
N MET A 23 -3.21 3.36 -5.88
CA MET A 23 -3.89 4.60 -5.48
C MET A 23 -5.38 4.58 -5.84
N ASN A 24 -5.75 4.02 -6.99
CA ASN A 24 -7.17 3.88 -7.36
C ASN A 24 -7.92 2.97 -6.39
N LYS A 25 -7.31 1.85 -5.99
CA LYS A 25 -7.91 0.94 -5.00
C LYS A 25 -8.02 1.56 -3.61
N LEU A 26 -7.05 2.37 -3.18
CA LEU A 26 -7.16 3.14 -1.93
C LEU A 26 -8.31 4.16 -1.98
N LYS A 27 -8.54 4.81 -3.12
CA LYS A 27 -9.71 5.68 -3.32
C LYS A 27 -11.02 4.91 -3.30
N GLU A 28 -11.05 3.68 -3.79
CA GLU A 28 -12.23 2.81 -3.67
C GLU A 28 -12.53 2.45 -2.21
N VAL A 29 -11.49 2.20 -1.40
CA VAL A 29 -11.63 2.00 0.05
C VAL A 29 -12.22 3.25 0.71
N GLU A 30 -11.66 4.42 0.42
CA GLU A 30 -12.16 5.70 0.94
C GLU A 30 -13.61 5.95 0.54
N LYS A 31 -13.98 5.69 -0.72
CA LYS A 31 -15.35 5.86 -1.21
C LYS A 31 -16.34 4.88 -0.55
N LYS A 32 -15.95 3.62 -0.35
CA LYS A 32 -16.86 2.57 0.17
C LYS A 32 -16.99 2.62 1.69
N TYR A 33 -15.91 2.98 2.39
CA TYR A 33 -15.84 2.86 3.85
C TYR A 33 -15.61 4.21 4.55
N GLY A 34 -15.34 5.31 3.86
CA GLY A 34 -14.99 6.59 4.50
C GLY A 34 -16.05 7.15 5.44
N GLU A 35 -17.35 6.98 5.13
CA GLU A 35 -18.44 7.41 6.01
C GLU A 35 -18.81 6.37 7.08
N VAL A 36 -18.49 5.09 6.84
CA VAL A 36 -18.92 3.96 7.68
C VAL A 36 -17.85 3.57 8.71
N ASP A 37 -16.59 3.59 8.28
CA ASP A 37 -15.41 3.21 9.04
C ASP A 37 -14.19 4.05 8.59
N PRO A 38 -14.05 5.27 9.14
CA PRO A 38 -12.91 6.14 8.84
C PRO A 38 -11.58 5.56 9.35
N TYR A 39 -11.61 4.66 10.34
CA TYR A 39 -10.40 4.00 10.84
C TYR A 39 -9.83 3.02 9.82
N LEU A 40 -10.69 2.32 9.08
CA LEU A 40 -10.27 1.43 7.99
C LEU A 40 -9.58 2.20 6.87
N VAL A 41 -10.06 3.40 6.55
CA VAL A 41 -9.40 4.30 5.59
C VAL A 41 -8.02 4.70 6.11
N ALA A 42 -7.93 5.19 7.34
CA ALA A 42 -6.65 5.56 7.95
C ALA A 42 -5.64 4.40 7.98
N PHE A 43 -6.10 3.20 8.36
CA PHE A 43 -5.29 1.98 8.36
C PHE A 43 -4.75 1.65 6.97
N SER A 44 -5.59 1.70 5.93
CA SER A 44 -5.16 1.41 4.55
C SER A 44 -4.09 2.39 4.05
N GLN A 45 -4.22 3.67 4.40
CA GLN A 45 -3.23 4.71 4.07
C GLN A 45 -1.91 4.48 4.83
N GLU A 46 -1.97 4.09 6.10
CA GLU A 46 -0.78 3.80 6.92
C GLU A 46 -0.02 2.58 6.40
N VAL A 47 -0.72 1.52 5.99
CA VAL A 47 -0.10 0.34 5.36
C VAL A 47 0.62 0.73 4.08
N PHE A 48 -0.01 1.53 3.22
CA PHE A 48 0.62 2.03 1.99
C PHE A 48 1.87 2.87 2.28
N GLY A 49 1.82 3.78 3.26
CA GLY A 49 2.97 4.57 3.68
C GLY A 49 4.12 3.70 4.22
N SER A 50 3.80 2.68 5.01
CA SER A 50 4.77 1.73 5.54
C SER A 50 5.42 0.88 4.44
N PHE A 51 4.64 0.46 3.45
CA PHE A 51 5.16 -0.24 2.27
C PHE A 51 6.12 0.65 1.45
N GLY A 52 5.80 1.93 1.27
CA GLY A 52 6.69 2.90 0.62
C GLY A 52 8.05 3.00 1.33
N LYS A 53 8.05 3.11 2.67
CA LYS A 53 9.27 3.12 3.49
C LYS A 53 10.08 1.82 3.37
N TYR A 54 9.40 0.68 3.35
CA TYR A 54 10.04 -0.62 3.13
C TYR A 54 10.75 -0.69 1.76
N ARG A 55 10.07 -0.29 0.68
CA ARG A 55 10.67 -0.26 -0.67
C ARG A 55 11.88 0.66 -0.74
N TRP A 56 11.80 1.83 -0.13
CA TRP A 56 12.91 2.79 -0.09
C TRP A 56 14.16 2.20 0.58
N LYS A 57 14.02 1.67 1.80
CA LYS A 57 15.14 1.04 2.54
C LYS A 57 15.76 -0.14 1.78
N HIS A 58 14.94 -0.94 1.10
CA HIS A 58 15.43 -2.06 0.29
C HIS A 58 16.12 -1.60 -1.01
N ALA A 59 15.74 -0.47 -1.58
CA ALA A 59 16.44 0.13 -2.70
C ALA A 59 17.82 0.67 -2.27
N GLU A 60 17.89 1.37 -1.13
CA GLU A 60 19.15 1.88 -0.56
C GLU A 60 20.15 0.76 -0.25
N LYS A 61 19.69 -0.35 0.34
CA LYS A 61 20.55 -1.52 0.58
C LYS A 61 21.14 -2.08 -0.72
N LYS A 62 20.38 -2.12 -1.82
CA LYS A 62 20.92 -2.60 -3.10
C LYS A 62 21.99 -1.68 -3.68
N ILE A 63 21.84 -0.36 -3.51
CA ILE A 63 22.81 0.63 -3.97
C ILE A 63 24.07 0.61 -3.09
N GLY A 64 23.92 0.41 -1.78
CA GLY A 64 25.03 0.33 -0.82
C GLY A 64 25.85 -0.96 -0.88
N VAL A 65 25.29 -2.06 -1.42
CA VAL A 65 26.00 -3.34 -1.64
C VAL A 65 26.84 -3.32 -2.93
N MET A 66 26.68 -2.29 -3.77
CA MET A 66 27.47 -2.07 -4.99
C MET A 66 28.71 -1.18 -4.79
N LYS A 67 29.08 -0.88 -3.54
CA LYS A 67 30.33 -0.16 -3.20
C LYS A 67 31.37 -1.08 -2.60
#